data_AF-A0A829RBN1-F1
#
_entry.id   AF-A0A829RBN1-F1
#
_cell.length_a   1.000
_cell.length_b   1.000
_cell.length_c   1.000
_cell.angle_alpha   90.00
_cell.angle_beta   90.00
_cell.angle_gamma   90.00
#
_symmetry.space_group_name_H-M   'P 1'
#
loop_
_entity.id
_entity.type
_entity.pdbx_description
1 polymer ?
#
loop_
_entity_poly.entity_id
_entity_poly.type
_entity_poly.pdbx_seq_one_letter_code
_entity_poly.pdbx_strand_id
1 'polypeptide(L)'
;MDRGLAKKLQSETNIKAQIRAAMQHFASRFREYPDEAQFMRAIHSNPQFVTTETHQIADEIAKPLNDVIEYAITHNLLVTQNRDIIYAFFAGPLTYLLETRQVHDRVTTNEEIEELIEMVVQSLCAD
;
A
#
# COMPACT_ATOMS: atom_id res chain seq x y z
N MET A 1 7.31 -1.91 9.66
CA MET A 1 6.30 -1.01 9.04
C MET A 1 4.85 -1.48 9.31
N ASP A 2 4.52 -2.78 9.27
CA ASP A 2 3.09 -3.22 9.31
C ASP A 2 2.50 -3.61 10.68
N ARG A 3 3.19 -3.29 11.79
CA ARG A 3 2.64 -3.51 13.13
C ARG A 3 1.33 -2.73 13.29
N GLY A 4 0.25 -3.44 13.59
CA GLY A 4 -1.10 -2.89 13.79
C GLY A 4 -2.00 -2.93 12.55
N LEU A 5 -1.46 -3.24 11.36
CA LEU A 5 -2.23 -3.29 10.11
C LEU A 5 -3.36 -4.32 10.19
N ALA A 6 -3.06 -5.56 10.60
CA ALA A 6 -4.06 -6.62 10.74
C ALA A 6 -5.25 -6.21 11.63
N LYS A 7 -4.98 -5.58 12.77
CA LYS A 7 -6.03 -5.09 13.68
C LYS A 7 -6.88 -4.00 13.04
N LYS A 8 -6.25 -3.09 12.28
CA LYS A 8 -6.94 -2.01 11.56
C LYS A 8 -7.85 -2.57 10.46
N LEU A 9 -7.38 -3.58 9.72
CA LEU A 9 -8.19 -4.21 8.66
C LEU A 9 -9.39 -5.00 9.21
N GLN A 10 -9.22 -5.64 10.37
CA GLN A 10 -10.30 -6.37 11.03
C GLN A 10 -11.40 -5.47 11.62
N SER A 11 -11.10 -4.19 11.89
CA SER A 11 -12.11 -3.25 12.40
C SER A 11 -12.99 -2.64 11.30
N GLU A 12 -12.63 -2.79 10.04
CA GLU A 12 -13.37 -2.23 8.91
C GLU A 12 -14.48 -3.17 8.41
N THR A 13 -15.56 -2.59 7.89
CA THR A 13 -16.79 -3.32 7.58
C THR A 13 -16.88 -3.83 6.14
N ASN A 14 -16.07 -3.31 5.22
CA ASN A 14 -16.11 -3.67 3.79
C ASN A 14 -14.74 -3.49 3.12
N ILE A 15 -14.60 -4.02 1.90
CA ILE A 15 -13.33 -4.01 1.15
C ILE A 15 -12.85 -2.60 0.82
N LYS A 16 -13.75 -1.68 0.43
CA LYS A 16 -13.40 -0.28 0.18
C LYS A 16 -12.76 0.35 1.44
N ALA A 17 -13.35 0.10 2.61
CA ALA A 17 -12.84 0.57 3.89
C ALA A 17 -11.52 -0.10 4.30
N GLN A 18 -11.36 -1.40 4.06
CA GLN A 18 -10.11 -2.13 4.33
C GLN A 18 -8.95 -1.62 3.46
N ILE A 19 -9.18 -1.41 2.16
CA ILE A 19 -8.17 -0.84 1.24
C ILE A 19 -7.81 0.58 1.67
N ARG A 20 -8.80 1.44 1.97
CA ARG A 20 -8.56 2.78 2.53
C ARG A 20 -7.69 2.72 3.79
N ALA A 21 -8.04 1.86 4.73
CA ALA A 21 -7.32 1.71 5.99
C ALA A 21 -5.86 1.26 5.80
N ALA A 22 -5.62 0.33 4.86
CA ALA A 22 -4.29 -0.13 4.49
C ALA A 22 -3.44 0.99 3.86
N MET A 23 -4.01 1.75 2.91
CA MET A 23 -3.34 2.87 2.27
C MET A 23 -2.99 3.98 3.25
N GLN A 24 -3.91 4.33 4.16
CA GLN A 24 -3.64 5.29 5.23
C GLN A 24 -2.53 4.79 6.18
N HIS A 25 -2.52 3.49 6.49
CA HIS A 25 -1.47 2.90 7.31
C HIS A 25 -0.11 3.01 6.61
N PHE A 26 -0.05 2.67 5.32
CA PHE A 26 1.16 2.81 4.51
C PHE A 26 1.68 4.25 4.50
N ALA A 27 0.82 5.22 4.20
CA ALA A 27 1.19 6.64 4.17
C ALA A 27 1.70 7.14 5.54
N SER A 28 1.07 6.70 6.64
CA SER A 28 1.52 7.03 7.99
C SER A 28 2.90 6.47 8.27
N ARG A 29 3.17 5.22 7.90
CA ARG A 29 4.45 4.56 8.15
C ARG A 29 5.58 5.13 7.31
N PHE A 30 5.29 5.46 6.06
CA PHE A 30 6.24 6.14 5.19
C PHE A 30 6.70 7.48 5.80
N ARG A 31 5.76 8.25 6.35
CA ARG A 31 6.07 9.54 6.99
C ARG A 31 6.79 9.39 8.34
N GLU A 32 6.50 8.33 9.09
CA GLU A 32 7.13 8.04 10.38
C GLU A 32 8.57 7.51 10.23
N TYR A 33 8.84 6.79 9.13
CA TYR A 33 10.11 6.11 8.85
C TYR A 33 10.68 6.51 7.48
N PRO A 34 11.07 7.79 7.28
CA PRO A 34 11.47 8.32 5.97
C PRO A 34 12.80 7.73 5.45
N ASP A 35 13.72 7.36 6.34
CA ASP A 35 15.00 6.76 5.98
C ASP A 35 14.81 5.31 5.52
N GLU A 36 13.97 4.55 6.23
CA GLU A 36 13.57 3.20 5.84
C GLU A 36 12.82 3.20 4.51
N ALA A 37 11.95 4.19 4.28
CA ALA A 37 11.28 4.35 3.00
C ALA A 37 12.29 4.59 1.85
N GLN A 38 13.29 5.45 2.06
CA GLN A 38 14.35 5.69 1.08
C GLN A 38 15.20 4.43 0.84
N PHE A 39 15.52 3.68 1.90
CA PHE A 39 16.20 2.40 1.79
C PHE A 39 15.40 1.40 0.96
N MET A 40 14.12 1.21 1.27
CA MET A 40 13.24 0.30 0.53
C MET A 40 13.13 0.67 -0.94
N ARG A 41 13.06 1.97 -1.27
CA ARG A 41 13.10 2.43 -2.67
C ARG A 41 14.39 2.02 -3.39
N ALA A 42 15.53 2.20 -2.74
CA ALA A 42 16.82 1.81 -3.31
C ALA A 42 16.88 0.30 -3.58
N ILE A 43 16.33 -0.51 -2.66
CA ILE A 43 16.22 -1.96 -2.82
C ILE A 43 15.28 -2.33 -3.98
N HIS A 44 14.07 -1.76 -4.04
CA HIS A 44 13.12 -2.03 -5.12
C HIS A 44 13.63 -1.62 -6.50
N SER A 45 14.45 -0.56 -6.58
CA SER A 45 15.09 -0.12 -7.83
C SER A 45 16.23 -1.05 -8.28
N ASN A 46 16.66 -1.98 -7.43
CA ASN A 46 17.75 -2.91 -7.68
C ASN A 46 17.36 -4.34 -7.24
N PRO A 47 16.33 -4.94 -7.88
CA PRO A 47 15.77 -6.21 -7.45
C PRO A 47 16.78 -7.37 -7.49
N GLN A 48 17.85 -7.25 -8.27
CA GLN A 48 18.94 -8.24 -8.34
C GLN A 48 19.69 -8.43 -7.01
N PHE A 49 19.57 -7.49 -6.06
CA PHE A 49 20.18 -7.61 -4.73
C PHE A 49 19.25 -8.22 -3.68
N VAL A 50 17.99 -8.52 -4.04
CA VAL A 50 17.01 -9.12 -3.14
C VAL A 50 17.02 -10.63 -3.32
N THR A 51 17.25 -11.35 -2.22
CA THR A 51 17.22 -12.81 -2.24
C THR A 51 15.78 -13.33 -2.22
N THR A 52 15.58 -14.58 -2.65
CA THR A 52 14.27 -15.24 -2.53
C THR A 52 13.79 -15.33 -1.08
N GLU A 53 14.69 -15.53 -0.11
CA GLU A 53 14.34 -15.54 1.32
C GLU A 53 13.82 -14.18 1.77
N THR A 54 14.43 -13.09 1.31
CA THR A 54 13.96 -11.73 1.59
C THR A 54 12.56 -11.48 1.02
N HIS A 55 12.26 -12.01 -0.18
CA HIS A 55 10.91 -11.94 -0.75
C HIS A 55 9.88 -12.70 0.11
N GLN A 56 10.22 -13.89 0.60
CA GLN A 56 9.34 -14.68 1.47
C GLN A 56 9.01 -13.94 2.77
N ILE A 57 10.03 -13.33 3.39
CA ILE A 57 9.83 -12.51 4.60
C ILE A 57 8.94 -11.30 4.29
N ALA A 58 9.16 -10.64 3.15
CA ALA A 58 8.32 -9.51 2.74
C ALA A 58 6.85 -9.93 2.54
N ASP A 59 6.61 -11.09 1.92
CA ASP A 59 5.27 -11.65 1.73
C ASP A 59 4.59 -12.00 3.06
N GLU A 60 5.34 -12.54 4.02
CA GLU A 60 4.83 -12.81 5.38
C GLU A 60 4.42 -11.54 6.11
N ILE A 61 5.23 -10.48 5.98
CA ILE A 61 4.94 -9.17 6.57
C ILE A 61 3.69 -8.55 5.91
N ALA A 62 3.58 -8.65 4.58
CA ALA A 62 2.46 -8.13 3.80
C ALA A 62 1.18 -8.99 3.90
N LYS A 63 1.26 -10.16 4.55
CA LYS A 63 0.16 -11.13 4.63
C LYS A 63 -1.21 -10.54 4.96
N PRO A 64 -1.38 -9.63 5.94
CA PRO A 64 -2.70 -9.07 6.24
C PRO A 64 -3.34 -8.34 5.06
N LEU A 65 -2.55 -7.61 4.27
CA LEU A 65 -3.02 -6.97 3.04
C LEU A 65 -3.28 -8.01 1.95
N ASN A 66 -2.38 -8.98 1.80
CA ASN A 66 -2.50 -10.04 0.79
C ASN A 66 -3.79 -10.84 1.00
N ASP A 67 -4.17 -11.14 2.25
CA ASP A 67 -5.39 -11.84 2.59
C ASP A 67 -6.65 -11.02 2.23
N VAL A 68 -6.63 -9.69 2.43
CA VAL A 68 -7.72 -8.79 1.99
C VAL A 68 -7.85 -8.76 0.47
N ILE A 69 -6.72 -8.61 -0.24
CA ILE A 69 -6.72 -8.58 -1.70
C ILE A 69 -7.18 -9.92 -2.28
N GLU A 70 -6.73 -11.04 -1.72
CA GLU A 70 -7.16 -12.37 -2.15
C GLU A 70 -8.67 -12.60 -1.92
N TYR A 71 -9.18 -12.17 -0.75
CA TYR A 71 -10.61 -12.20 -0.50
C TYR A 71 -11.38 -11.36 -1.53
N ALA A 72 -10.92 -10.15 -1.80
CA ALA A 72 -11.56 -9.26 -2.77
C ALA A 72 -11.56 -9.85 -4.19
N ILE A 73 -10.45 -10.49 -4.58
CA ILE A 73 -10.32 -11.18 -5.87
C ILE A 73 -11.31 -12.34 -5.97
N THR A 74 -11.28 -13.25 -4.99
CA THR A 74 -12.13 -14.46 -4.98
C THR A 74 -13.62 -14.15 -4.97
N HIS A 75 -14.02 -12.96 -4.50
CA HIS A 75 -15.41 -12.52 -4.45
C HIS A 75 -15.79 -11.52 -5.56
N ASN A 76 -14.90 -11.26 -6.54
CA ASN A 76 -15.11 -10.28 -7.62
C ASN A 76 -15.48 -8.87 -7.12
N LEU A 77 -14.85 -8.43 -6.04
CA LEU A 77 -15.08 -7.12 -5.41
C LEU A 77 -14.16 -6.03 -5.98
N LEU A 78 -13.26 -6.38 -6.90
CA LEU A 78 -12.32 -5.49 -7.57
C LEU A 78 -12.59 -5.45 -9.08
N VAL A 79 -12.23 -4.32 -9.69
CA VAL A 79 -12.37 -4.10 -11.15
C VAL A 79 -11.49 -5.04 -11.97
N THR A 80 -10.40 -5.53 -11.39
CA THR A 80 -9.48 -6.48 -12.01
C THR A 80 -9.11 -7.58 -11.03
N GLN A 81 -8.83 -8.77 -11.56
CA GLN A 81 -8.31 -9.92 -10.81
C GLN A 81 -6.79 -10.07 -10.92
N ASN A 82 -6.13 -9.17 -11.66
CA ASN A 82 -4.70 -9.18 -11.79
C ASN A 82 -4.07 -8.51 -10.55
N ARG A 83 -3.45 -9.34 -9.71
CA ARG A 83 -2.79 -8.93 -8.47
C ARG A 83 -1.71 -7.85 -8.68
N ASP A 84 -0.92 -7.94 -9.75
CA ASP A 84 0.13 -6.96 -10.04
C ASP A 84 -0.46 -5.59 -10.37
N ILE A 85 -1.57 -5.56 -11.14
CA ILE A 85 -2.29 -4.31 -11.42
C ILE A 85 -2.86 -3.73 -10.12
N ILE A 86 -3.42 -4.58 -9.24
CA ILE A 86 -3.95 -4.14 -7.94
C ILE A 86 -2.86 -3.47 -7.11
N TYR A 87 -1.69 -4.09 -6.96
CA TYR A 87 -0.58 -3.49 -6.21
C TYR A 87 -0.03 -2.22 -6.86
N ALA A 88 0.03 -2.18 -8.19
CA ALA A 88 0.48 -0.99 -8.91
C ALA A 88 -0.41 0.22 -8.60
N PHE A 89 -1.73 0.03 -8.54
CA PHE A 89 -2.68 1.08 -8.16
C PHE A 89 -2.68 1.36 -6.66
N PHE A 90 -2.52 0.34 -5.82
CA PHE A 90 -2.51 0.49 -4.37
C PHE A 90 -1.30 1.30 -3.86
N ALA A 91 -0.08 0.90 -4.25
CA ALA A 91 1.15 1.48 -3.71
C ALA A 91 1.72 2.57 -4.60
N GLY A 92 1.64 2.42 -5.93
CA GLY A 92 2.35 3.27 -6.88
C GLY A 92 2.08 4.77 -6.72
N PRO A 93 0.81 5.21 -6.75
CA PRO A 93 0.47 6.63 -6.62
C PRO A 93 0.90 7.23 -5.28
N LEU A 94 0.70 6.50 -4.17
CA LEU A 94 1.10 6.96 -2.84
C LEU A 94 2.61 7.10 -2.71
N THR A 95 3.36 6.08 -3.14
CA THR A 95 4.82 6.12 -3.14
C THR A 95 5.33 7.29 -3.97
N TYR A 96 4.78 7.49 -5.18
CA TYR A 96 5.16 8.62 -6.03
C TYR A 96 4.91 9.97 -5.35
N LEU A 97 3.73 10.19 -4.78
CA LEU A 97 3.38 11.45 -4.11
C LEU A 97 4.34 11.72 -2.94
N LEU A 98 4.51 10.73 -2.05
CA LEU A 98 5.30 10.87 -0.83
C LEU A 98 6.80 11.08 -1.14
N GLU A 99 7.36 10.30 -2.07
CA GLU A 99 8.76 10.43 -2.47
C GLU A 99 9.05 11.76 -3.16
N THR A 100 8.18 12.17 -4.08
CA THR A 100 8.36 13.44 -4.80
C THR A 100 8.34 14.61 -3.82
N ARG A 101 7.47 14.56 -2.82
CA ARG A 101 7.38 15.58 -1.78
C ARG A 101 8.63 15.60 -0.90
N GLN A 102 9.11 14.43 -0.48
CA GLN A 102 10.34 14.30 0.31
C GLN A 102 11.57 14.84 -0.43
N VAL A 103 11.74 14.52 -1.72
CA VAL A 103 12.87 15.02 -2.55
C VAL A 103 12.85 16.55 -2.69
N HIS A 104 11.67 17.16 -2.64
CA HIS A 104 11.50 18.62 -2.75
C HIS A 104 11.36 19.34 -1.40
N ASP A 105 11.64 18.66 -0.28
CA ASP A 105 11.50 19.18 1.08
C ASP A 105 10.10 19.78 1.34
N ARG A 106 9.07 19.06 0.87
CA ARG A 106 7.66 19.42 1.05
C ARG A 106 6.97 18.40 1.92
N VAL A 107 6.08 18.89 2.79
CA VAL A 107 5.17 18.05 3.55
C VAL A 107 3.98 17.68 2.66
N THR A 108 3.62 16.40 2.61
CA THR A 108 2.35 15.95 2.03
C THR A 108 1.27 16.12 3.10
N THR A 109 0.19 16.82 2.78
CA THR A 109 -0.89 17.04 3.75
C THR A 109 -1.78 15.79 3.86
N ASN A 110 -2.58 15.73 4.93
CA ASN A 110 -3.53 14.61 5.09
C ASN A 110 -4.65 14.68 4.05
N GLU A 111 -5.02 15.89 3.61
CA GLU A 111 -6.02 16.13 2.57
C GLU A 111 -5.54 15.59 1.22
N GLU A 112 -4.29 15.87 0.84
CA GLU A 112 -3.70 15.34 -0.40
C GLU A 112 -3.63 13.79 -0.38
N ILE A 113 -3.32 13.21 0.77
CA ILE A 113 -3.30 11.76 0.95
C ILE A 113 -4.72 11.19 0.83
N GLU A 114 -5.71 11.77 1.50
CA GLU A 114 -7.09 11.25 1.48
C GLU A 114 -7.73 11.40 0.09
N GLU A 115 -7.48 12.51 -0.60
CA GLU A 115 -7.91 12.70 -2.00
C GLU A 115 -7.36 11.59 -2.90
N LEU A 116 -6.06 11.32 -2.81
CA LEU A 116 -5.43 10.27 -3.60
C LEU A 116 -5.95 8.88 -3.25
N ILE A 117 -6.16 8.59 -1.96
CA ILE A 117 -6.70 7.31 -1.51
C ILE A 117 -8.12 7.11 -2.06
N GLU A 118 -8.95 8.14 -2.04
CA GLU A 118 -10.31 8.04 -2.58
C GLU A 118 -10.30 7.74 -4.09
N MET A 119 -9.42 8.42 -4.85
CA MET A 119 -9.26 8.15 -6.29
C MET A 119 -8.87 6.69 -6.56
N VAL A 120 -7.93 6.15 -5.77
CA VAL A 120 -7.47 4.76 -5.92
C VAL A 120 -8.55 3.78 -5.52
N VAL A 121 -9.25 3.99 -4.39
CA VAL A 121 -10.34 3.13 -3.92
C VAL A 121 -11.46 3.05 -4.96
N GLN A 122 -11.85 4.18 -5.54
CA GLN A 122 -12.85 4.25 -6.61
C GLN A 122 -12.39 3.54 -7.89
N SER A 123 -11.09 3.62 -8.21
CA SER A 123 -10.54 2.96 -9.41
C SER A 123 -10.40 1.45 -9.25
N LEU A 124 -10.13 0.97 -8.04
CA LEU A 124 -9.84 -0.44 -7.77
C LEU A 124 -11.08 -1.26 -7.42
N CYS A 125 -12.02 -0.68 -6.66
CA CYS A 125 -13.16 -1.42 -6.15
C CYS A 125 -14.31 -1.38 -7.14
N ALA A 126 -14.95 -2.52 -7.37
CA ALA A 126 -16.20 -2.56 -8.11
C ALA A 126 -17.30 -1.81 -7.33
N ASP A 127 -18.32 -1.33 -8.05
CA ASP A 127 -19.46 -0.62 -7.46
C ASP A 127 -20.27 -1.49 -6.50
#